data_AF-A0A0G1H5B8-F1
#
_entry.id   AF-A0A0G1H5B8-F1
#
_cell.length_a   1.000
_cell.length_b   1.000
_cell.length_c   1.000
_cell.angle_alpha   90.00
_cell.angle_beta   90.00
_cell.angle_gamma   90.00
#
_symmetry.space_group_name_H-M   'P 1'
#
loop_
_entity.id
_entity.type
_entity.pdbx_description
1 polymer ?
#
loop_
_entity_poly.entity_id
_entity_poly.type
_entity_poly.pdbx_seq_one_letter_code
_entity_poly.pdbx_strand_id
1 'polypeptide(L)' 'MKDVKVVEIKPGRPAAKGVCTVCGTGMYKILSKDGAAKLKKSV' A
#
# COMPACT_ATOMS: atom_id res chain seq x y z
N MET A 1 -4.95 3.21 7.73
CA MET A 1 -3.49 3.45 7.64
C MET A 1 -3.31 4.91 7.27
N LYS A 2 -2.36 5.62 7.90
CA LYS A 2 -1.89 6.94 7.47
C LYS A 2 -0.69 6.77 6.54
N ASP A 3 -0.37 7.80 5.77
CA ASP A 3 0.83 7.85 4.89
C ASP A 3 0.92 6.67 3.91
N VAL A 4 -0.22 6.33 3.30
CA VAL A 4 -0.32 5.20 2.38
C VAL A 4 0.41 5.50 1.08
N LYS A 5 1.49 4.78 0.81
CA LYS A 5 2.25 4.80 -0.44
C LYS A 5 2.13 3.47 -1.14
N VAL A 6 1.86 3.51 -2.45
CA VAL A 6 1.90 2.31 -3.29
C VAL A 6 3.36 1.99 -3.58
N VAL A 7 3.82 0.82 -3.14
CA VAL A 7 5.16 0.30 -3.36
C VAL A 7 5.08 -1.02 -4.11
N GLU A 8 6.14 -1.37 -4.83
CA GLU A 8 6.25 -2.67 -5.49
C GLU A 8 7.15 -3.58 -4.65
N ILE A 9 6.63 -4.73 -4.23
CA ILE A 9 7.36 -5.74 -3.45
C ILE A 9 7.74 -6.91 -4.37
N LYS A 10 8.94 -7.46 -4.18
CA LYS A 10 9.44 -8.55 -5.02
C LYS A 10 8.61 -9.83 -4.78
N PRO A 11 8.19 -10.56 -5.84
CA PRO A 11 8.52 -10.36 -7.26
C PRO A 11 7.42 -9.56 -8.00
N GLY A 12 7.57 -8.23 -8.08
CA GLY A 12 6.71 -7.37 -8.91
C GLY A 12 5.25 -7.25 -8.46
N ARG A 13 4.94 -7.53 -7.19
CA ARG A 13 3.57 -7.44 -6.65
C ARG A 13 3.34 -6.03 -6.10
N PRO A 14 2.25 -5.36 -6.47
CA PRO A 14 1.96 -4.06 -5.87
C PRO A 14 1.47 -4.24 -4.43
N ALA A 15 1.86 -3.32 -3.55
CA ALA A 15 1.45 -3.27 -2.17
C ALA A 15 1.22 -1.82 -1.73
N ALA A 16 0.34 -1.63 -0.76
CA ALA A 16 0.21 -0.39 -0.02
C ALA A 16 1.06 -0.49 1.25
N LYS A 17 2.03 0.41 1.40
CA LYS A 17 2.76 0.62 2.64
C LYS A 17 2.13 1.80 3.36
N GLY A 18 1.80 1.68 4.63
CA GLY A 18 1.30 2.78 5.45
C GLY A 18 1.61 2.57 6.92
N VAL A 19 1.07 3.44 7.77
CA VAL A 19 1.30 3.43 9.21
C VAL A 19 -0.02 3.20 9.95
N CYS A 20 0.01 2.38 11.02
CA CYS A 20 -1.13 2.20 11.90
C CYS A 20 -1.46 3.50 12.63
N THR A 21 -2.71 3.96 12.52
CA THR A 21 -3.15 5.20 13.17
C THR A 21 -3.34 5.07 14.67
N VAL A 22 -3.30 3.85 15.20
CA VAL A 22 -3.50 3.54 16.63
C VAL A 22 -2.16 3.36 17.33
N CYS A 23 -1.28 2.53 16.78
CA CYS A 23 -0.01 2.16 17.44
C CYS A 23 1.25 2.60 16.69
N GLY A 24 1.13 3.26 15.53
CA GLY A 24 2.30 3.74 14.78
C GLY A 24 3.12 2.66 14.06
N THR A 25 2.75 1.38 14.18
CA THR A 25 3.47 0.29 13.49
C THR A 25 3.34 0.40 11.97
N GLY A 26 4.45 0.17 11.27
CA GLY A 26 4.46 0.08 9.80
C GLY A 26 3.65 -1.12 9.31
N MET A 27 2.70 -0.88 8.42
CA MET A 27 1.84 -1.91 7.83
C MET A 27 2.05 -2.02 6.33
N TYR A 28 2.00 -3.25 5.83
CA TYR A 28 2.02 -3.57 4.41
C TYR A 28 0.75 -4.35 4.06
N LYS A 29 0.08 -3.93 2.99
CA LYS A 29 -1.06 -4.63 2.42
C LYS A 29 -0.76 -4.97 0.97
N ILE A 30 -0.63 -6.25 0.66
CA ILE A 30 -0.49 -6.73 -0.72
C ILE A 30 -1.76 -6.36 -1.47
N LEU A 31 -1.61 -5.70 -2.61
CA LEU A 31 -2.71 -5.30 -3.46
C LEU A 31 -2.81 -6.27 -4.65
N SER A 32 -4.04 -6.50 -5.10
CA SER A 32 -4.27 -7.08 -6.43
C SER A 32 -3.91 -6.06 -7.51
N LYS A 33 -3.69 -6.50 -8.76
CA LYS A 33 -3.39 -5.62 -9.90
C LYS A 33 -4.42 -4.49 -10.04
N ASP A 34 -5.71 -4.80 -9.91
CA ASP A 34 -6.80 -3.82 -9.93
C ASP A 34 -6.80 -2.88 -8.71
N GLY A 35 -6.50 -3.41 -7.53
CA GLY A 35 -6.41 -2.61 -6.31
C GLY A 35 -5.28 -1.57 -6.40
N ALA A 36 -4.15 -1.96 -6.95
CA ALA A 36 -3.01 -1.08 -7.20
C ALA A 36 -3.31 -0.03 -8.26
N ALA A 37 -4.01 -0.40 -9.33
CA ALA A 37 -4.42 0.52 -10.38
C ALA A 37 -5.38 1.60 -9.84
N LYS A 38 -6.32 1.23 -8.96
CA LYS A 38 -7.22 2.18 -8.30
C LYS A 38 -6.49 3.11 -7.33
N LEU A 39 -5.54 2.60 -6.55
CA LEU A 39 -4.77 3.40 -5.60
C LEU A 39 -3.75 4.34 -6.26
N LYS A 40 -3.23 4.01 -7.46
CA LYS A 40 -2.37 4.90 -8.26
C LYS A 40 -3.13 6.02 -8.98
N LYS A 41 -4.44 5.87 -9.22
CA LYS A 41 -5.25 6.83 -9.99
C LYS A 41 -5.88 7.94 -9.14
N SER A 42 -5.76 7.84 -7.81
CA SER A 42 -6.35 8.78 -6.84
C SER A 42 -5.32 9.71 -6.18
N VAL A 43 -4.08 9.74 -6.70
CA VAL A 43 -3.02 10.68 -6.30
C VAL A 43 -2.75 11.62 -7.46
#